data_AF-A0A7C3N7U1-F1
#
_entry.id   AF-A0A7C3N7U1-F1
#
_cell.length_a   1.000
_cell.length_b   1.000
_cell.length_c   1.000
_cell.angle_alpha   90.00
_cell.angle_beta   90.00
_cell.angle_gamma   90.00
#
_symmetry.space_group_name_H-M   'P 1'
#
loop_
_entity.id
_entity.type
_entity.pdbx_description
1 polymer ?
#
loop_
_entity_poly.entity_id
_entity_poly.type
_entity_poly.pdbx_seq_one_letter_code
_entity_poly.pdbx_strand_id
1 'polypeptide(L)'
;MEQPAGTAQRQATILWRCPQCGLIFTPQPTTVRCPRCGENLRKCRYCRFADTVTWECTNNRIRFTFGDETGRFHIPEPDHVWACPENLPNLQPPMWQVALSNPLLRGLTWGAAIAVLLLIVFRIFVVPAIAPPEMPESALVTAQAIMARNRYTIGEPIQLLLVVTNAERVALDPCTVILRGEIVEHSEVRSQPAPIYPPQRTPRGVQLVFPGLAPQQSMTAWIYLTPLGAQRRAYDLNVEVLCGGYRAVVNPRSFRVEIR
;
A
#
# COMPACT_ATOMS: atom_id res chain seq x y z
N MET A 1 -51.82 1.76 77.74
CA MET A 1 -51.82 3.22 77.56
C MET A 1 -50.46 3.63 77.03
N GLU A 2 -50.49 4.45 75.97
CA GLU A 2 -49.46 5.37 75.46
C GLU A 2 -48.02 4.94 75.13
N GLN A 3 -47.67 5.16 73.84
CA GLN A 3 -46.36 5.63 73.39
C GLN A 3 -46.06 7.05 73.91
N PRO A 4 -44.78 7.44 73.99
CA PRO A 4 -44.20 8.35 72.99
C PRO A 4 -42.86 7.81 72.45
N ALA A 5 -42.58 7.83 71.13
CA ALA A 5 -42.02 8.93 70.33
C ALA A 5 -40.75 9.55 70.93
N GLY A 6 -39.60 9.72 70.28
CA GLY A 6 -39.10 9.46 68.92
C GLY A 6 -37.63 9.93 68.91
N THR A 7 -36.77 9.35 68.07
CA THR A 7 -36.01 10.15 67.07
C THR A 7 -35.65 9.24 65.90
N ALA A 8 -36.44 9.28 64.83
CA ALA A 8 -35.96 8.89 63.53
C ALA A 8 -34.91 9.93 63.09
N GLN A 9 -33.63 9.56 63.08
CA GLN A 9 -32.62 10.31 62.33
C GLN A 9 -33.05 10.31 60.86
N ARG A 10 -33.67 11.41 60.42
CA ARG A 10 -33.81 11.72 59.00
C ARG A 10 -32.41 11.69 58.40
N GLN A 11 -32.07 10.63 57.66
CA GLN A 11 -30.92 10.65 56.78
C GLN A 11 -31.18 11.75 55.75
N ALA A 12 -30.59 12.93 55.97
CA ALA A 12 -30.62 14.00 55.00
C ALA A 12 -29.87 13.51 53.77
N THR A 13 -30.59 13.22 52.69
CA THR A 13 -29.98 12.86 51.41
C THR A 13 -29.17 14.06 50.92
N ILE A 14 -27.84 13.95 51.01
CA ILE A 14 -26.93 14.99 50.54
C ILE A 14 -27.07 15.08 49.01
N LEU A 15 -27.40 16.27 48.50
CA LEU A 15 -27.58 16.51 47.06
C LEU A 15 -26.50 17.48 46.54
N TRP A 16 -25.84 17.10 45.47
CA TRP A 16 -24.80 17.89 44.80
C TRP A 16 -25.34 18.51 43.54
N ARG A 17 -25.02 19.79 43.28
CA ARG A 17 -25.35 20.46 42.02
C ARG A 17 -24.09 20.72 41.21
N CYS A 18 -24.03 20.24 39.97
CA CYS A 18 -22.94 20.57 39.08
C CYS A 18 -22.98 22.06 38.68
N PRO A 19 -21.89 22.83 38.86
CA PRO A 19 -21.88 24.25 38.49
C PRO A 19 -21.91 24.44 36.96
N GLN A 20 -21.39 23.49 36.18
CA GLN A 20 -21.31 23.61 34.72
C GLN A 20 -22.61 23.23 34.01
N CYS A 21 -23.30 22.16 34.45
CA CYS A 21 -24.52 21.70 33.78
C CYS A 21 -25.78 21.75 34.65
N GLY A 22 -25.67 22.22 35.90
CA GLY A 22 -26.79 22.40 36.82
C GLY A 22 -27.42 21.12 37.36
N LEU A 23 -26.93 19.93 36.97
CA LEU A 23 -27.48 18.64 37.40
C LEU A 23 -27.41 18.49 38.92
N ILE A 24 -28.54 18.18 39.54
CA ILE A 24 -28.63 17.82 40.96
C ILE A 24 -28.64 16.29 41.08
N PHE A 25 -27.73 15.73 41.86
CA PHE A 25 -27.60 14.28 42.01
C PHE A 25 -27.08 13.90 43.40
N THR A 26 -27.33 12.68 43.83
CA THR A 26 -26.76 12.13 45.07
C THR A 26 -25.32 11.67 44.81
N PRO A 27 -24.31 12.20 45.53
CA PRO A 27 -22.93 11.79 45.34
C PRO A 27 -22.77 10.33 45.78
N GLN A 28 -22.12 9.50 44.96
CA GLN A 28 -21.57 8.23 45.46
C GLN A 28 -20.20 8.53 46.10
N PRO A 29 -19.73 7.71 47.04
CA PRO A 29 -18.46 7.94 47.75
C PRO A 29 -17.24 8.07 46.84
N THR A 30 -17.32 7.71 45.55
CA THR A 30 -16.24 7.80 44.57
C THR A 30 -16.48 8.86 43.48
N THR A 31 -17.56 9.64 43.55
CA THR A 31 -17.95 10.56 42.47
C THR A 31 -17.17 11.88 42.53
N VAL A 32 -16.05 11.93 41.82
CA VAL A 32 -15.22 13.15 41.69
C VAL A 32 -15.67 14.04 40.52
N ARG A 33 -16.46 13.48 39.59
CA ARG A 33 -16.88 14.13 38.34
C ARG A 33 -18.40 14.15 38.21
N CYS A 34 -18.92 15.17 37.54
CA CYS A 34 -20.32 15.19 37.17
C CYS A 34 -20.62 14.01 36.23
N PRO A 35 -21.64 13.18 36.52
CA PRO A 35 -21.98 12.04 35.66
C PRO A 35 -22.48 12.46 34.28
N ARG A 36 -22.91 13.72 34.12
CA ARG A 36 -23.43 14.24 32.86
C ARG A 36 -22.37 14.89 31.98
N CYS A 37 -21.53 15.77 32.54
CA CYS A 37 -20.58 16.56 31.75
C CYS A 37 -19.11 16.26 32.04
N GLY A 38 -18.82 15.33 32.95
CA GLY A 38 -17.44 14.94 33.30
C GLY A 38 -16.67 16.01 34.08
N GLU A 39 -17.27 17.16 34.38
CA GLU A 39 -16.62 18.26 35.08
C GLU A 39 -16.20 17.85 36.48
N ASN A 40 -14.98 18.22 36.87
CA ASN A 40 -14.50 18.00 38.22
C ASN A 40 -15.27 18.91 39.18
N LEU A 41 -16.08 18.32 40.06
CA LEU A 41 -16.97 19.06 40.97
C LEU A 41 -16.22 19.72 42.15
N ARG A 42 -14.90 19.87 42.01
CA ARG A 42 -13.91 20.25 43.03
C ARG A 42 -13.90 21.74 43.39
N LYS A 43 -14.87 22.54 42.94
CA LYS A 43 -14.92 24.01 43.19
C LYS A 43 -16.20 24.48 43.87
N CYS A 44 -16.83 23.66 44.70
CA CYS A 44 -17.97 24.10 45.52
C CYS A 44 -17.51 24.93 46.73
N ARG A 45 -16.79 26.04 46.51
CA ARG A 45 -16.33 26.96 47.58
C ARG A 45 -17.48 27.71 48.29
N TYR A 46 -18.72 27.56 47.80
CA TYR A 46 -19.92 28.25 48.30
C TYR A 46 -21.18 27.36 48.33
N CYS A 47 -21.03 26.03 48.31
CA CYS A 47 -22.17 25.14 48.36
C CYS A 47 -22.59 24.96 49.82
N ARG A 48 -23.81 25.40 50.16
CA ARG A 48 -24.45 25.31 51.50
C ARG A 48 -24.60 23.87 52.03
N PHE A 49 -24.12 22.89 51.28
CA PHE A 49 -24.09 21.45 51.58
C PHE A 49 -22.70 20.90 51.22
N ALA A 50 -21.73 21.12 52.09
CA ALA A 50 -20.43 20.44 52.08
C ALA A 50 -19.98 20.27 53.53
N ASP A 51 -20.51 19.26 54.20
CA ASP A 51 -19.94 18.78 55.47
C ASP A 51 -18.58 18.14 55.17
N THR A 52 -17.55 18.63 55.85
CA THR A 52 -16.13 18.25 55.76
C THR A 52 -15.82 16.83 56.24
N VAL A 53 -16.79 15.91 56.21
CA VAL A 53 -16.76 14.68 57.03
C VAL A 53 -16.36 13.42 56.25
N THR A 54 -16.24 13.43 54.92
CA THR A 54 -16.39 12.16 54.16
C THR A 54 -15.12 11.47 53.66
N TRP A 55 -13.90 11.87 54.07
CA TRP A 55 -12.69 11.18 53.58
C TRP A 55 -11.74 10.85 54.73
N GLU A 56 -11.73 9.57 55.11
CA GLU A 56 -10.76 8.99 56.05
C GLU A 56 -9.58 8.40 55.27
N CYS A 57 -8.37 8.67 55.72
CA CYS A 57 -7.18 8.01 55.21
C CYS A 57 -6.98 6.68 55.92
N THR A 58 -7.01 5.56 55.18
CA THR A 58 -6.81 4.22 55.76
C THR A 58 -5.33 3.84 55.90
N ASN A 59 -4.42 4.64 55.34
CA ASN A 59 -2.99 4.36 55.36
C ASN A 59 -2.41 4.38 56.78
N ASN A 60 -1.94 3.23 57.26
CA ASN A 60 -1.43 3.07 58.63
C ASN A 60 -0.34 4.09 58.98
N ARG A 61 0.59 4.39 58.06
CA ARG A 61 1.68 5.33 58.35
C ARG A 61 1.16 6.74 58.64
N ILE A 62 0.20 7.21 57.85
CA ILE A 62 -0.39 8.56 58.03
C ILE A 62 -1.29 8.58 59.26
N ARG A 63 -2.07 7.52 59.49
CA ARG A 63 -2.91 7.34 60.67
C ARG A 63 -2.11 7.39 61.98
N PHE A 64 -0.94 6.74 62.03
CA PHE A 64 -0.08 6.79 63.21
C PHE A 64 0.59 8.15 63.42
N THR A 65 0.86 8.90 62.35
CA THR A 65 1.64 10.14 62.44
C THR A 65 0.76 11.36 62.68
N PHE A 66 -0.45 11.38 62.12
CA PHE A 66 -1.34 12.55 62.10
C PHE A 66 -2.77 12.24 62.55
N GLY A 67 -3.08 10.99 62.90
CA GLY A 67 -4.42 10.60 63.33
C GLY A 67 -4.79 11.15 64.70
N ASP A 68 -6.09 11.16 64.97
CA ASP A 68 -6.67 11.47 66.27
C ASP A 68 -6.41 10.36 67.31
N GLU A 69 -6.91 10.53 68.53
CA GLU A 69 -6.78 9.56 69.63
C GLU A 69 -7.35 8.17 69.30
N THR A 70 -8.20 8.06 68.26
CA THR A 70 -8.75 6.79 67.76
C THR A 70 -7.96 6.21 66.57
N GLY A 71 -6.86 6.87 66.19
CA GLY A 71 -6.02 6.51 65.07
C GLY A 71 -6.67 6.75 63.72
N ARG A 72 -7.64 7.66 63.61
CA ARG A 72 -8.27 8.06 62.35
C ARG A 72 -7.71 9.39 61.87
N PHE A 73 -7.39 9.49 60.58
CA PHE A 73 -7.01 10.76 59.98
C PHE A 73 -8.10 11.19 59.01
N HIS A 74 -8.84 12.22 59.41
CA HIS A 74 -9.83 12.88 58.57
C HIS A 74 -9.15 13.95 57.72
N ILE A 75 -9.35 13.88 56.41
CA ILE A 75 -8.74 14.82 55.47
C ILE A 75 -9.56 16.11 55.49
N PRO A 76 -9.02 17.23 56.00
CA PRO A 76 -9.81 18.44 56.29
C PRO A 76 -10.32 19.14 55.03
N GLU A 77 -9.62 18.96 53.90
CA GLU A 77 -9.97 19.57 52.62
C GLU A 77 -9.89 18.54 51.48
N PRO A 78 -10.85 18.53 50.55
CA PRO A 78 -10.87 17.59 49.42
C PRO A 78 -9.61 17.61 48.54
N ASP A 79 -8.89 18.74 48.51
CA ASP A 79 -7.65 18.88 47.75
C ASP A 79 -6.46 18.15 48.41
N HIS A 80 -6.56 17.85 49.71
CA HIS A 80 -5.55 17.11 50.47
C HIS A 80 -5.73 15.59 50.40
N VAL A 81 -6.75 15.10 49.68
CA VAL A 81 -7.01 13.65 49.50
C VAL A 81 -5.81 12.92 48.88
N TRP A 82 -5.01 13.64 48.11
CA TRP A 82 -3.80 13.16 47.43
C TRP A 82 -2.60 12.99 48.35
N ALA A 83 -2.67 13.47 49.60
CA ALA A 83 -1.67 13.18 50.62
C ALA A 83 -1.68 11.70 51.04
N CYS A 84 -2.79 10.99 50.81
CA CYS A 84 -2.92 9.56 51.05
C CYS A 84 -2.51 8.76 49.82
N PRO A 85 -1.46 7.91 49.90
CA PRO A 85 -0.95 7.15 48.75
C PRO A 85 -1.98 6.25 48.10
N GLU A 86 -2.93 5.75 48.87
CA GLU A 86 -4.04 4.90 48.41
C GLU A 86 -4.97 5.60 47.42
N ASN A 87 -5.04 6.93 47.47
CA ASN A 87 -5.90 7.74 46.62
C ASN A 87 -5.16 8.33 45.41
N LEU A 88 -3.86 8.02 45.26
CA LEU A 88 -3.12 8.40 44.06
C LEU A 88 -3.66 7.60 42.87
N PRO A 89 -4.10 8.25 41.78
CA PRO A 89 -4.44 7.55 40.56
C PRO A 89 -3.19 6.83 40.07
N ASN A 90 -3.38 5.56 39.74
CA ASN A 90 -2.34 4.72 39.15
C ASN A 90 -2.09 5.20 37.71
N LEU A 91 -1.39 6.33 37.58
CA LEU A 91 -0.93 6.90 36.31
C LEU A 91 0.23 6.03 35.84
N GLN A 92 -0.07 4.89 35.23
CA GLN A 92 0.96 4.15 34.50
C GLN A 92 1.42 5.04 33.34
N PRO A 93 2.69 5.48 33.31
CA PRO A 93 3.16 6.29 32.21
C PRO A 93 3.08 5.48 30.92
N PRO A 94 2.71 6.11 29.80
CA PRO A 94 2.71 5.42 28.51
C PRO A 94 4.12 4.89 28.21
N MET A 95 4.21 3.71 27.61
CA MET A 95 5.46 2.96 27.39
C MET A 95 6.59 3.79 26.73
N TRP A 96 6.26 4.80 25.93
CA TRP A 96 7.25 5.69 25.31
C TRP A 96 7.98 6.58 26.32
N GLN A 97 7.34 6.99 27.42
CA GLN A 97 8.00 7.76 28.49
C GLN A 97 8.98 6.87 29.27
N VAL A 98 8.65 5.60 29.48
CA VAL A 98 9.53 4.60 30.10
C VAL A 98 10.74 4.30 29.21
N ALA A 99 10.54 4.25 27.90
CA ALA A 99 11.62 4.02 26.94
C ALA A 99 12.62 5.20 26.88
N LEU A 100 12.16 6.45 27.06
CA LEU A 100 13.01 7.64 27.04
C LEU A 100 13.71 7.94 28.37
N SER A 101 13.17 7.46 29.50
CA SER A 101 13.74 7.71 30.83
C SER A 101 14.95 6.82 31.14
N ASN A 102 15.10 5.69 30.45
CA ASN A 102 16.23 4.78 30.66
C ASN A 102 17.38 5.11 29.68
N PRO A 103 18.60 5.42 30.16
CA PRO A 103 19.71 5.83 29.30
C PRO A 103 20.14 4.74 28.30
N LEU A 104 20.00 3.46 28.68
CA LEU A 104 20.35 2.31 27.85
C LEU A 104 19.36 2.12 26.71
N LEU A 105 18.06 2.19 27.01
CA LEU A 105 16.99 2.14 26.00
C LEU A 105 17.03 3.36 25.09
N ARG A 106 17.30 4.54 25.63
CA ARG A 106 17.50 5.76 24.86
C ARG A 106 18.63 5.60 23.84
N GLY A 107 19.79 5.07 24.27
CA GLY A 107 20.91 4.77 23.35
C GLY A 107 20.51 3.84 22.20
N LEU A 108 19.79 2.75 22.51
CA LEU A 108 19.32 1.80 21.49
C LEU A 108 18.32 2.43 20.51
N THR A 109 17.39 3.24 21.00
CA THR A 109 16.40 3.92 20.14
C THR A 109 17.06 4.91 19.18
N TRP A 110 18.07 5.67 19.64
CA TRP A 110 18.85 6.57 18.77
C TRP A 110 19.69 5.79 17.74
N GLY A 111 20.33 4.70 18.16
CA GLY A 111 21.10 3.85 17.26
C GLY A 111 20.22 3.24 16.15
N ALA A 112 19.04 2.74 16.50
CA ALA A 112 18.08 2.20 15.54
C ALA A 112 17.59 3.28 14.56
N ALA A 113 17.25 4.48 15.06
CA ALA A 113 16.80 5.59 14.21
C ALA A 113 17.88 6.02 13.20
N ILE A 114 19.14 6.11 13.63
CA ILE A 114 20.26 6.47 12.76
C ILE A 114 20.50 5.37 11.71
N ALA A 115 20.44 4.09 12.09
CA ALA A 115 20.61 2.99 11.15
C ALA A 115 19.53 2.98 10.06
N VAL A 116 18.26 3.21 10.42
CA VAL A 116 17.16 3.32 9.47
C VAL A 116 17.35 4.54 8.55
N LEU A 117 17.76 5.68 9.10
CA LEU A 117 18.04 6.88 8.30
C LEU A 117 19.15 6.62 7.27
N LEU A 118 20.25 5.99 7.69
CA LEU A 118 21.36 5.62 6.80
C LEU A 118 20.92 4.63 5.71
N LEU A 119 20.08 3.66 6.05
CA LEU A 119 19.52 2.71 5.07
C LEU A 119 18.63 3.41 4.04
N ILE A 120 17.78 4.36 4.48
CA ILE A 120 16.94 5.17 3.60
C ILE A 120 17.82 6.00 2.66
N VAL A 121 18.85 6.67 3.19
CA VAL A 121 19.77 7.47 2.39
C VAL A 121 20.50 6.62 1.37
N PHE A 122 21.00 5.45 1.77
CA PHE A 122 21.67 4.51 0.89
C PHE A 122 20.74 4.03 -0.24
N ARG A 123 19.51 3.62 0.09
CA ARG A 123 18.53 3.15 -0.90
C ARG A 123 18.06 4.23 -1.87
N ILE A 124 17.80 5.45 -1.38
CA ILE A 124 17.15 6.50 -2.17
C ILE A 124 18.16 7.36 -2.93
N PHE A 125 19.38 7.53 -2.43
CA PHE A 125 20.37 8.41 -3.06
C PHE A 125 21.56 7.65 -3.61
N VAL A 126 22.11 6.69 -2.87
CA VAL A 126 23.35 6.00 -3.28
C VAL A 126 23.09 4.95 -4.36
N VAL A 127 22.07 4.10 -4.18
CA VAL A 127 21.72 3.08 -5.18
C VAL A 127 21.37 3.69 -6.54
N PRO A 128 20.47 4.68 -6.67
CA PRO A 128 20.15 5.25 -7.98
C PRO A 128 21.27 6.09 -8.60
N ALA A 129 22.21 6.61 -7.81
CA ALA A 129 23.38 7.32 -8.36
C ALA A 129 24.41 6.39 -9.01
N ILE A 130 24.45 5.11 -8.58
CA ILE A 130 25.40 4.10 -9.08
C ILE A 130 24.72 3.14 -10.06
N ALA A 131 23.40 2.96 -9.94
CA ALA A 131 22.62 2.15 -10.86
C ALA A 131 22.64 2.78 -12.26
N PRO A 132 22.98 2.01 -13.31
CA PRO A 132 22.77 2.48 -14.68
C PRO A 132 21.27 2.77 -14.88
N PRO A 133 20.91 3.72 -15.77
CA PRO A 133 19.52 4.07 -16.00
C PRO A 133 18.70 2.81 -16.32
N GLU A 134 17.60 2.61 -15.59
CA GLU A 134 16.62 1.56 -15.85
C GLU A 134 16.13 1.74 -17.29
N MET A 135 16.58 0.85 -18.19
CA MET A 135 16.04 0.78 -19.54
C MET A 135 14.58 0.31 -19.44
N PRO A 136 13.65 0.92 -20.19
CA PRO A 136 12.25 0.54 -20.11
C PRO A 136 12.06 -0.93 -20.51
N GLU A 137 11.25 -1.67 -19.75
CA GLU A 137 10.82 -3.07 -20.00
C GLU A 137 10.02 -3.26 -21.31
N SER A 138 9.97 -2.25 -22.19
CA SER A 138 9.35 -2.32 -23.51
C SER A 138 10.40 -2.41 -24.62
N ALA A 139 10.51 -3.63 -25.18
CA ALA A 139 11.14 -4.02 -26.45
C ALA A 139 12.66 -4.25 -26.45
N LEU A 140 13.10 -5.26 -25.68
CA LEU A 140 14.43 -5.89 -25.82
C LEU A 140 14.62 -6.55 -27.21
N VAL A 141 13.50 -6.90 -27.87
CA VAL A 141 13.42 -7.18 -29.31
C VAL A 141 12.49 -6.16 -29.96
N THR A 142 13.00 -5.41 -30.93
CA THR A 142 12.17 -4.53 -31.76
C THR A 142 11.95 -5.16 -33.12
N ALA A 143 10.72 -5.04 -33.63
CA ALA A 143 10.39 -5.53 -34.96
C ALA A 143 9.63 -4.44 -35.73
N GLN A 144 9.90 -4.33 -37.01
CA GLN A 144 9.23 -3.43 -37.95
C GLN A 144 8.87 -4.20 -39.21
N ALA A 145 7.62 -4.05 -39.64
CA ALA A 145 7.05 -4.76 -40.78
C ALA A 145 6.52 -3.71 -41.77
N ILE A 146 7.12 -3.64 -42.96
CA ILE A 146 6.86 -2.60 -43.96
C ILE A 146 6.41 -3.27 -45.25
N MET A 147 5.18 -2.97 -45.68
CA MET A 147 4.69 -3.40 -46.99
C MET A 147 5.42 -2.61 -48.09
N ALA A 148 5.89 -3.28 -49.14
CA ALA A 148 6.56 -2.59 -50.25
C ALA A 148 5.62 -1.62 -50.98
N ARG A 149 4.32 -1.94 -51.01
CA ARG A 149 3.25 -1.15 -51.64
C ARG A 149 1.99 -1.22 -50.78
N ASN A 150 1.08 -0.28 -50.98
CA ASN A 150 -0.25 -0.29 -50.35
C ASN A 150 -1.34 -0.88 -51.25
N ARG A 151 -1.02 -1.15 -52.52
CA ARG A 151 -1.89 -1.77 -53.52
C ARG A 151 -1.16 -2.83 -54.30
N TYR A 152 -1.81 -3.97 -54.49
CA TYR A 152 -1.29 -5.13 -55.22
C TYR A 152 -2.33 -5.62 -56.21
N THR A 153 -1.90 -6.14 -57.36
CA THR A 153 -2.82 -6.75 -58.30
C THR A 153 -2.93 -8.25 -58.05
N ILE A 154 -4.09 -8.84 -58.34
CA ILE A 154 -4.29 -10.29 -58.17
C ILE A 154 -3.25 -11.06 -58.99
N GLY A 155 -2.57 -12.01 -58.35
CA GLY A 155 -1.50 -12.82 -58.94
C GLY A 155 -0.09 -12.24 -58.76
N GLU A 156 0.04 -10.97 -58.36
CA GLU A 156 1.35 -10.43 -57.98
C GLU A 156 1.70 -10.84 -56.54
N PRO A 157 2.96 -11.22 -56.28
CA PRO A 157 3.41 -11.54 -54.93
C PRO A 157 3.41 -10.26 -54.08
N ILE A 158 2.73 -10.34 -52.93
CA ILE A 158 2.72 -9.30 -51.92
C ILE A 158 4.07 -9.34 -51.20
N GLN A 159 4.77 -8.22 -51.20
CA GLN A 159 6.12 -8.09 -50.63
C GLN A 159 6.09 -7.35 -49.29
N LEU A 160 6.61 -8.00 -48.26
CA LEU A 160 6.76 -7.48 -46.91
C LEU A 160 8.25 -7.47 -46.52
N LEU A 161 8.77 -6.32 -46.11
CA LEU A 161 10.08 -6.20 -45.46
C LEU A 161 9.90 -6.31 -43.95
N LEU A 162 10.53 -7.29 -43.34
CA LEU A 162 10.62 -7.45 -41.90
C LEU A 162 12.03 -7.09 -41.42
N VAL A 163 12.11 -6.19 -40.46
CA VAL A 163 13.35 -5.83 -39.76
C VAL A 163 13.18 -6.22 -38.29
N VAL A 164 14.08 -7.06 -37.78
CA VAL A 164 14.11 -7.47 -36.38
C VAL A 164 15.45 -7.09 -35.79
N THR A 165 15.46 -6.36 -34.69
CA THR A 165 16.67 -5.88 -34.03
C THR A 165 16.74 -6.40 -32.60
N ASN A 166 17.87 -7.03 -32.29
CA ASN A 166 18.21 -7.44 -30.94
C ASN A 166 18.85 -6.26 -30.20
N ALA A 167 18.12 -5.66 -29.25
CA ALA A 167 18.65 -4.58 -28.42
C ALA A 167 19.40 -5.11 -27.18
N GLU A 168 19.48 -6.43 -27.00
CA GLU A 168 20.16 -7.05 -25.87
C GLU A 168 21.69 -7.04 -26.01
N ARG A 169 22.35 -7.24 -24.87
CA ARG A 169 23.79 -7.51 -24.80
C ARG A 169 24.13 -9.00 -24.93
N VAL A 170 23.11 -9.85 -25.01
CA VAL A 170 23.22 -11.31 -25.13
C VAL A 170 22.66 -11.76 -26.47
N ALA A 171 23.17 -12.87 -27.00
CA ALA A 171 22.65 -13.47 -28.21
C ALA A 171 21.26 -14.07 -27.94
N LEU A 172 20.36 -13.92 -28.92
CA LEU A 172 19.02 -14.50 -28.87
C LEU A 172 18.99 -15.82 -29.63
N ASP A 173 18.22 -16.76 -29.09
CA ASP A 173 17.86 -18.01 -29.77
C ASP A 173 17.14 -17.75 -31.11
N PRO A 174 17.02 -18.77 -31.99
CA PRO A 174 16.33 -18.66 -33.27
C PRO A 174 14.99 -17.93 -33.19
N CYS A 175 14.81 -16.95 -34.07
CA CYS A 175 13.62 -16.10 -34.11
C CYS A 175 12.51 -16.75 -34.93
N THR A 176 11.36 -17.00 -34.30
CA THR A 176 10.14 -17.48 -34.97
C THR A 176 9.26 -16.31 -35.35
N VAL A 177 9.01 -16.14 -36.65
CA VAL A 177 8.10 -15.15 -37.22
C VAL A 177 6.79 -15.84 -37.58
N ILE A 178 5.69 -15.36 -37.01
CA ILE A 178 4.34 -15.88 -37.21
C ILE A 178 3.54 -14.84 -38.00
N LEU A 179 3.12 -15.22 -39.20
CA LEU A 179 2.28 -14.42 -40.08
C LEU A 179 0.82 -14.83 -39.92
N ARG A 180 -0.04 -13.86 -39.61
CA ARG A 180 -1.48 -14.09 -39.41
C ARG A 180 -2.31 -13.13 -40.25
N GLY A 181 -3.40 -13.64 -40.81
CA GLY A 181 -4.34 -12.88 -41.62
C GLY A 181 -4.96 -13.78 -42.66
N GLU A 182 -6.18 -13.42 -43.09
CA GLU A 182 -6.96 -14.21 -44.03
C GLU A 182 -6.23 -14.45 -45.36
N ILE A 183 -5.45 -13.45 -45.80
CA ILE A 183 -4.62 -13.56 -47.01
C ILE A 183 -3.52 -14.63 -46.86
N VAL A 184 -2.97 -14.81 -45.66
CA VAL A 184 -1.85 -15.74 -45.40
C VAL A 184 -2.33 -17.19 -45.45
N GLU A 185 -3.55 -17.45 -44.96
CA GLU A 185 -4.14 -18.80 -44.92
C GLU A 185 -4.20 -19.44 -46.31
N HIS A 186 -4.42 -18.65 -47.35
CA HIS A 186 -4.55 -19.11 -48.74
C HIS A 186 -3.40 -18.64 -49.65
N SER A 187 -2.25 -18.29 -49.08
CA SER A 187 -1.06 -17.87 -49.85
C SER A 187 0.08 -18.87 -49.73
N GLU A 188 0.86 -19.02 -50.80
CA GLU A 188 2.23 -19.55 -50.68
C GLU A 188 3.12 -18.49 -50.03
N VAL A 189 3.91 -18.89 -49.04
CA VAL A 189 4.82 -18.01 -48.31
C VAL A 189 6.25 -18.39 -48.64
N ARG A 190 7.05 -17.42 -49.07
CA ARG A 190 8.50 -17.57 -49.29
C ARG A 190 9.23 -16.43 -48.61
N SER A 191 10.49 -16.64 -48.21
CA SER A 191 11.31 -15.56 -47.66
C SER A 191 12.73 -15.56 -48.18
N GLN A 192 13.35 -14.38 -48.13
CA GLN A 192 14.76 -14.16 -48.41
C GLN A 192 15.37 -13.29 -47.30
N PRO A 193 16.32 -13.81 -46.48
CA PRO A 193 16.95 -15.13 -46.60
C PRO A 193 15.97 -16.28 -46.34
N ALA A 194 16.37 -17.48 -46.78
CA ALA A 194 15.59 -18.69 -46.54
C ALA A 194 15.52 -18.99 -45.03
N PRO A 195 14.38 -19.45 -44.52
CA PRO A 195 14.26 -19.85 -43.13
C PRO A 195 15.05 -21.14 -42.87
N ILE A 196 15.38 -21.40 -41.61
CA ILE A 196 16.08 -22.64 -41.16
C ILE A 196 15.29 -23.88 -41.57
N TYR A 197 13.97 -23.81 -41.43
CA TYR A 197 13.03 -24.86 -41.80
C TYR A 197 12.02 -24.31 -42.82
N PRO A 198 11.51 -25.16 -43.72
CA PRO A 198 10.47 -24.73 -44.65
C PRO A 198 9.26 -24.16 -43.89
N PRO A 199 8.54 -23.18 -44.47
CA PRO A 199 7.41 -22.52 -43.82
C PRO A 199 6.39 -23.53 -43.30
N GLN A 200 6.10 -23.49 -42.00
CA GLN A 200 5.17 -24.41 -41.36
C GLN A 200 3.80 -23.76 -41.20
N ARG A 201 2.76 -24.43 -41.71
CA ARG A 201 1.37 -24.02 -41.51
C ARG A 201 0.87 -24.55 -40.18
N THR A 202 0.40 -23.65 -39.33
CA THR A 202 -0.19 -23.97 -38.03
C THR A 202 -1.60 -23.39 -37.92
N PRO A 203 -2.44 -23.84 -36.98
CA PRO A 203 -3.76 -23.23 -36.74
C PRO A 203 -3.70 -21.74 -36.38
N ARG A 204 -2.52 -21.24 -35.96
CA ARG A 204 -2.29 -19.84 -35.60
C ARG A 204 -1.77 -18.98 -36.75
N GLY A 205 -1.49 -19.56 -37.93
CA GLY A 205 -0.89 -18.87 -39.08
C GLY A 205 0.31 -19.61 -39.66
N VAL A 206 1.09 -18.92 -40.50
CA VAL A 206 2.31 -19.47 -41.10
C VAL A 206 3.53 -19.08 -40.27
N GLN A 207 4.36 -20.05 -39.92
CA GLN A 207 5.57 -19.85 -39.13
C GLN A 207 6.82 -19.95 -40.00
N LEU A 208 7.72 -19.00 -39.84
CA LEU A 208 9.04 -18.92 -40.45
C LEU A 208 10.08 -18.86 -39.33
N VAL A 209 11.04 -19.78 -39.31
CA VAL A 209 12.08 -19.80 -38.28
C VAL A 209 13.37 -19.28 -38.90
N PHE A 210 13.92 -18.22 -38.32
CA PHE A 210 15.18 -17.59 -38.74
C PHE A 210 16.29 -17.84 -37.71
N PRO A 211 17.57 -17.73 -38.11
CA PRO A 211 18.70 -17.79 -37.19
C PRO A 211 18.56 -16.81 -36.02
N GLY A 212 19.22 -17.15 -34.91
CA GLY A 212 19.34 -16.27 -33.77
C GLY A 212 20.09 -14.97 -34.11
N LEU A 213 19.91 -13.95 -33.27
CA LEU A 213 20.53 -12.64 -33.44
C LEU A 213 21.64 -12.45 -32.41
N ALA A 214 22.84 -12.04 -32.87
CA ALA A 214 23.90 -11.62 -31.96
C ALA A 214 23.50 -10.33 -31.20
N PRO A 215 24.20 -9.98 -30.11
CA PRO A 215 23.97 -8.72 -29.39
C PRO A 215 24.03 -7.52 -30.34
N GLN A 216 23.08 -6.59 -30.22
CA GLN A 216 22.99 -5.37 -31.04
C GLN A 216 22.86 -5.61 -32.56
N GLN A 217 22.58 -6.84 -32.99
CA GLN A 217 22.45 -7.18 -34.41
C GLN A 217 21.02 -6.96 -34.90
N SER A 218 20.90 -6.57 -36.17
CA SER A 218 19.62 -6.55 -36.89
C SER A 218 19.60 -7.58 -38.02
N MET A 219 18.46 -8.23 -38.21
CA MET A 219 18.14 -9.06 -39.36
C MET A 219 17.11 -8.38 -40.22
N THR A 220 17.26 -8.51 -41.54
CA THR A 220 16.26 -8.11 -42.52
C THR A 220 15.82 -9.33 -43.31
N ALA A 221 14.52 -9.47 -43.51
CA ALA A 221 13.93 -10.55 -44.29
C ALA A 221 12.82 -10.02 -45.20
N TRP A 222 12.94 -10.30 -46.48
CA TRP A 222 11.86 -10.12 -47.45
C TRP A 222 10.94 -11.34 -47.40
N ILE A 223 9.66 -11.10 -47.16
CA ILE A 223 8.62 -12.13 -47.13
C ILE A 223 7.69 -11.88 -48.32
N TYR A 224 7.51 -12.92 -49.12
CA TYR A 224 6.67 -12.92 -50.32
C TYR A 224 5.44 -13.78 -50.05
N LEU A 225 4.26 -13.19 -50.19
CA LEU A 225 2.98 -13.88 -50.09
C LEU A 225 2.36 -13.94 -51.48
N THR A 226 2.23 -15.14 -52.04
CA THR A 226 1.56 -15.35 -53.33
C THR A 226 0.17 -15.92 -53.08
N PRO A 227 -0.89 -15.10 -53.12
CA PRO A 227 -2.24 -15.57 -52.84
C PRO A 227 -2.74 -16.49 -53.97
N LEU A 228 -3.19 -17.69 -53.60
CA LEU A 228 -3.78 -18.67 -54.52
C LEU A 228 -5.26 -18.35 -54.81
N GLY A 229 -5.90 -17.57 -53.94
CA GLY A 229 -7.23 -17.01 -54.12
C GLY A 229 -7.37 -15.71 -53.35
N ALA A 230 -7.39 -14.58 -54.06
CA ALA A 230 -7.60 -13.26 -53.46
C ALA A 230 -8.88 -12.62 -54.01
N GLN A 231 -9.61 -11.94 -53.14
CA GLN A 231 -10.75 -11.11 -53.49
C GLN A 231 -10.33 -9.64 -53.50
N ARG A 232 -11.07 -8.82 -54.25
CA ARG A 232 -10.85 -7.38 -54.29
C ARG A 232 -11.34 -6.73 -52.98
N ARG A 233 -10.45 -6.58 -52.00
CA ARG A 233 -10.72 -5.88 -50.74
C ARG A 233 -9.43 -5.49 -50.02
N ALA A 234 -9.58 -4.79 -48.89
CA ALA A 234 -8.49 -4.55 -47.96
C ALA A 234 -8.25 -5.81 -47.12
N TYR A 235 -6.97 -6.11 -46.90
CA TYR A 235 -6.52 -7.20 -46.04
C TYR A 235 -5.65 -6.64 -44.91
N ASP A 236 -5.85 -7.20 -43.73
CA ASP A 236 -5.01 -6.96 -42.57
C ASP A 236 -4.02 -8.11 -42.41
N LEU A 237 -2.80 -7.76 -42.03
CA LEU A 237 -1.71 -8.70 -41.79
C LEU A 237 -1.12 -8.37 -40.42
N ASN A 238 -1.04 -9.37 -39.56
CA ASN A 238 -0.38 -9.28 -38.27
C ASN A 238 0.89 -10.13 -38.30
N VAL A 239 1.99 -9.53 -37.88
CA VAL A 239 3.31 -10.18 -37.83
C VAL A 239 3.74 -10.24 -36.38
N GLU A 240 3.97 -11.43 -35.88
CA GLU A 240 4.44 -11.68 -34.52
C GLU A 240 5.84 -12.29 -34.58
N VAL A 241 6.77 -11.75 -33.80
CA VAL A 241 8.16 -12.21 -33.74
C VAL A 241 8.44 -12.68 -32.32
N LEU A 242 8.98 -13.90 -32.21
CA LEU A 242 9.35 -14.55 -30.96
C LEU A 242 10.83 -14.95 -31.01
N CYS A 243 11.67 -14.40 -30.14
CA CYS A 243 13.10 -14.74 -30.08
C CYS A 243 13.52 -14.95 -28.62
N GLY A 244 14.06 -16.12 -28.25
CA GLY A 244 14.61 -16.37 -26.90
C GLY A 244 13.65 -16.11 -25.72
N GLY A 245 12.32 -16.17 -25.95
CA GLY A 245 11.30 -15.85 -24.95
C GLY A 245 10.74 -14.43 -25.03
N TYR A 246 11.35 -13.53 -25.79
CA TYR A 246 10.84 -12.18 -26.05
C TYR A 246 9.83 -12.19 -27.20
N ARG A 247 8.88 -11.24 -27.14
CA ARG A 247 7.79 -11.10 -28.11
C ARG A 247 7.68 -9.68 -28.62
N ALA A 248 7.63 -9.53 -29.93
CA ALA A 248 7.29 -8.27 -30.61
C ALA A 248 6.13 -8.51 -31.57
N VAL A 249 5.08 -7.70 -31.47
CA VAL A 249 3.92 -7.77 -32.39
C VAL A 249 3.89 -6.51 -33.22
N VAL A 250 3.80 -6.68 -34.54
CA VAL A 250 3.83 -5.60 -35.51
C VAL A 250 2.68 -5.80 -36.48
N ASN A 251 1.91 -4.73 -36.68
CA ASN A 251 0.83 -4.71 -37.65
C ASN A 251 1.29 -3.84 -38.82
N PRO A 252 1.84 -4.42 -39.90
CA PRO A 252 2.04 -3.68 -41.13
C PRO A 252 0.71 -3.04 -41.55
N ARG A 253 0.74 -1.77 -41.95
CA ARG A 253 -0.47 -1.03 -42.35
C ARG A 253 -1.31 -1.84 -43.34
N SER A 254 -2.64 -1.77 -43.22
CA SER A 254 -3.59 -2.43 -44.12
C SER A 254 -3.26 -2.16 -45.59
N PHE A 255 -3.36 -3.17 -46.44
CA PHE A 255 -3.13 -3.04 -47.89
C PHE A 255 -4.34 -3.53 -48.68
N ARG A 256 -4.49 -3.09 -49.93
CA ARG A 256 -5.62 -3.44 -50.78
C ARG A 256 -5.17 -4.29 -51.97
N VAL A 257 -5.92 -5.35 -52.27
CA VAL A 257 -5.75 -6.15 -53.49
C VAL A 257 -6.79 -5.69 -54.52
N GLU A 258 -6.34 -5.39 -55.74
CA GLU A 258 -7.16 -4.87 -56.84
C GLU A 258 -7.08 -5.80 -58.06
N ILE A 259 -8.12 -5.77 -58.90
CA ILE A 259 -8.14 -6.43 -60.21
C ILE A 259 -7.61 -5.40 -61.22
N ARG A 260 -6.68 -5.78 -62.11
CA ARG A 260 -6.22 -4.92 -63.19
C ARG A 260 -7.34 -4.60 -64.17
#